data_AF-A0A196NHM3-F1
#
_entry.id   AF-A0A196NHM3-F1
#
_cell.length_a   1.000
_cell.length_b   1.000
_cell.length_c   1.000
_cell.angle_alpha   90.00
_cell.angle_beta   90.00
_cell.angle_gamma   90.00
#
_symmetry.space_group_name_H-M   'P 1'
#
loop_
_entity.id
_entity.type
_entity.pdbx_description
1 polymer ?
#
loop_
_entity_poly.entity_id
_entity_poly.type
_entity_poly.pdbx_seq_one_letter_code
_entity_poly.pdbx_strand_id
1 'polypeptide(L)'
;MIATLALALALQSTPPRIDWPSLAPLPYRTEPQITPDMLAFVANEVTTRKCPLAIGPGLTMTVDVAVLVDPQDNIRTTVPRAIQCPTVEQYAAAMVAGAARGNLLPRMASGDQWYRAAVTFAWPK
;
A
#
# COMPACT_ATOMS: atom_id res chain seq x y z
N MET A 1 -42.38 26.74 11.13
CA MET A 1 -42.37 25.34 11.61
C MET A 1 -42.24 24.44 10.40
N ILE A 2 -41.18 23.62 10.34
CA ILE A 2 -41.12 22.23 9.86
C ILE A 2 -39.65 21.83 9.95
N ALA A 3 -39.37 20.94 10.88
CA ALA A 3 -38.12 20.23 11.03
C ALA A 3 -38.13 19.00 10.10
N THR A 4 -36.99 18.67 9.51
CA THR A 4 -36.68 17.28 9.13
C THR A 4 -35.21 17.02 9.42
N LEU A 5 -35.00 16.25 10.49
CA LEU A 5 -33.75 15.67 10.93
C LEU A 5 -33.31 14.54 9.97
N ALA A 6 -32.01 14.58 9.65
CA ALA A 6 -31.03 13.49 9.57
C ALA A 6 -31.46 12.08 9.15
N LEU A 7 -30.75 11.55 8.14
CA LEU A 7 -30.34 10.15 8.13
C LEU A 7 -28.99 10.01 7.38
N ALA A 8 -27.88 10.04 8.12
CA ALA A 8 -26.58 9.57 7.64
C ALA A 8 -26.17 8.38 8.51
N LEU A 9 -26.68 7.19 8.18
CA LEU A 9 -26.09 5.95 8.66
C LEU A 9 -24.74 5.78 7.97
N ALA A 10 -23.68 6.28 8.59
CA ALA A 10 -22.33 5.84 8.26
C ALA A 10 -22.24 4.35 8.65
N LEU A 11 -22.25 3.47 7.66
CA LEU A 11 -21.84 2.08 7.83
C LEU A 11 -20.40 2.11 8.38
N GLN A 12 -20.26 1.92 9.69
CA GLN A 12 -18.97 1.67 10.32
C GLN A 12 -18.57 0.23 9.98
N SER A 13 -18.19 -0.01 8.72
CA SER A 13 -17.49 -1.25 8.38
C SER A 13 -16.11 -1.15 9.02
N THR A 14 -15.91 -1.77 10.17
CA THR A 14 -14.57 -1.98 10.72
C THR A 14 -13.77 -2.68 9.62
N PRO A 15 -12.70 -2.06 9.09
CA PRO A 15 -11.95 -2.70 8.03
C PRO A 15 -11.46 -4.06 8.56
N PRO A 16 -11.53 -5.13 7.75
CA PRO A 16 -11.08 -6.44 8.18
C PRO A 16 -9.64 -6.31 8.70
N ARG A 17 -9.40 -6.80 9.93
CA ARG A 17 -8.07 -6.76 10.53
C ARG A 17 -7.18 -7.69 9.71
N ILE A 18 -6.28 -7.11 8.94
CA ILE A 18 -5.29 -7.85 8.16
C ILE A 18 -4.25 -8.43 9.13
N ASP A 19 -4.11 -9.76 9.09
CA ASP A 19 -3.05 -10.47 9.81
C ASP A 19 -1.76 -10.45 8.98
N TRP A 20 -0.99 -9.37 9.11
CA TRP A 20 0.19 -9.11 8.28
C TRP A 20 1.24 -10.23 8.24
N PRO A 21 1.58 -10.89 9.36
CA PRO A 21 2.59 -11.95 9.36
C PRO A 21 2.17 -13.21 8.59
N SER A 22 0.87 -13.48 8.42
CA SER A 22 0.40 -14.67 7.69
C SER A 22 0.25 -14.45 6.17
N LEU A 23 0.39 -13.21 5.70
CA LEU A 23 0.32 -12.91 4.28
C LEU A 23 1.54 -13.44 3.53
N ALA A 24 1.29 -14.23 2.47
CA ALA A 24 2.34 -14.64 1.55
C ALA A 24 2.91 -13.43 0.80
N PRO A 25 4.21 -13.43 0.44
CA PRO A 25 4.79 -12.41 -0.43
C PRO A 25 4.05 -12.34 -1.78
N LEU A 26 3.86 -11.13 -2.31
CA LEU A 26 3.25 -10.94 -3.62
C LEU A 26 4.19 -11.48 -4.71
N PRO A 27 3.74 -12.40 -5.58
CA PRO A 27 4.62 -13.12 -6.49
C PRO A 27 4.87 -12.34 -7.79
N TYR A 28 5.68 -11.29 -7.74
CA TYR A 28 6.09 -10.54 -8.93
C TYR A 28 6.88 -11.42 -9.93
N ARG A 29 6.72 -11.19 -11.23
CA ARG A 29 7.63 -11.71 -12.27
C ARG A 29 8.92 -10.90 -12.31
N THR A 30 8.80 -9.59 -12.16
CA THR A 30 9.91 -8.65 -12.11
C THR A 30 9.70 -7.72 -10.94
N GLU A 31 10.66 -7.68 -10.02
CA GLU A 31 10.57 -6.86 -8.81
C GLU A 31 10.56 -5.37 -9.19
N PRO A 32 9.58 -4.58 -8.72
CA PRO A 32 9.54 -3.14 -8.98
C PRO A 32 10.79 -2.44 -8.42
N GLN A 33 11.36 -1.55 -9.22
CA GLN A 33 12.54 -0.77 -8.84
C GLN A 33 12.14 0.63 -8.38
N ILE A 34 12.73 1.09 -7.29
CA ILE A 34 12.52 2.45 -6.78
C ILE A 34 13.46 3.40 -7.49
N THR A 35 12.90 4.45 -8.10
CA THR A 35 13.67 5.46 -8.84
C THR A 35 14.05 6.64 -7.94
N PRO A 36 15.06 7.45 -8.32
CA PRO A 36 15.42 8.66 -7.57
C PRO A 36 14.27 9.65 -7.41
N ASP A 37 13.42 9.81 -8.42
CA ASP A 37 12.25 10.72 -8.37
C ASP A 37 11.22 10.24 -7.34
N MET A 38 11.01 8.92 -7.24
CA MET A 38 10.15 8.34 -6.20
C MET A 38 10.70 8.61 -4.80
N LEU A 39 12.02 8.47 -4.60
CA LEU A 39 12.68 8.80 -3.33
C LEU A 39 12.54 10.28 -2.99
N ALA A 40 12.70 11.17 -3.96
CA ALA A 40 12.56 12.61 -3.79
C ALA A 40 11.12 13.00 -3.41
N PHE A 41 10.12 12.43 -4.10
CA PHE A 41 8.71 12.63 -3.78
C PHE A 41 8.40 12.21 -2.34
N VAL A 42 8.81 11.01 -1.95
CA VAL A 42 8.54 10.48 -0.61
C VAL A 42 9.24 11.30 0.47
N ALA A 43 10.50 11.69 0.25
CA ALA A 43 11.22 12.56 1.17
C ALA A 43 10.50 13.90 1.36
N ASN A 44 10.05 14.50 0.25
CA ASN A 44 9.31 15.76 0.28
C ASN A 44 7.98 15.64 1.05
N GLU A 45 7.21 14.57 0.84
CA GLU A 45 5.96 14.35 1.56
C GLU A 45 6.20 14.15 3.06
N VAL A 46 7.20 13.36 3.45
CA VAL A 46 7.55 13.17 4.87
C VAL A 46 7.89 14.50 5.54
N THR A 47 8.74 15.32 4.91
CA THR A 47 9.14 16.63 5.46
C THR A 47 7.97 17.62 5.48
N THR A 48 7.23 17.76 4.38
CA THR A 48 6.15 18.74 4.24
C THR A 48 4.99 18.44 5.17
N ARG A 49 4.67 17.16 5.37
CA ARG A 49 3.58 16.71 6.25
C ARG A 49 4.01 16.49 7.70
N LYS A 50 5.30 16.69 8.01
CA LYS A 50 5.88 16.47 9.34
C LYS A 50 5.60 15.06 9.86
N CYS A 51 5.71 14.07 8.99
CA CYS A 51 5.51 12.68 9.37
C CYS A 51 6.60 12.26 10.38
N PRO A 52 6.27 11.44 11.39
CA PRO A 52 7.22 11.02 12.44
C PRO A 52 8.14 9.88 11.95
N LEU A 53 8.76 10.07 10.79
CA LEU A 53 9.57 9.06 10.09
C LEU A 53 10.99 9.57 9.89
N ALA A 54 11.98 8.71 10.14
CA ALA A 54 13.37 9.03 9.90
C ALA A 54 13.70 8.82 8.41
N ILE A 55 14.14 9.89 7.75
CA ILE A 55 14.57 9.89 6.35
C ILE A 55 15.89 10.64 6.21
N GLY A 56 16.70 10.26 5.21
CA GLY A 56 17.99 10.89 4.95
C GLY A 56 19.06 9.90 4.50
N PRO A 57 20.27 10.39 4.18
CA PRO A 57 21.34 9.56 3.61
C PRO A 57 21.66 8.33 4.47
N GLY A 58 21.69 7.16 3.85
CA GLY A 58 21.96 5.87 4.50
C GLY A 58 20.81 5.31 5.33
N LEU A 59 19.64 5.96 5.38
CA LEU A 59 18.44 5.45 6.03
C LEU A 59 17.54 4.71 5.04
N THR A 60 16.71 3.82 5.58
CA THR A 60 15.69 3.10 4.83
C THR A 60 14.33 3.23 5.51
N MET A 61 13.28 3.22 4.69
CA MET A 61 11.90 3.21 5.14
C MET A 61 11.13 2.18 4.33
N THR A 62 10.42 1.28 5.03
CA THR A 62 9.62 0.23 4.38
C THR A 62 8.13 0.44 4.67
N VAL A 63 7.32 0.34 3.62
CA VAL A 63 5.86 0.38 3.69
C VAL A 63 5.31 -0.96 3.25
N ASP A 64 4.60 -1.65 4.13
CA ASP A 64 3.88 -2.87 3.80
C ASP A 64 2.55 -2.52 3.13
N VAL A 65 2.21 -3.25 2.07
CA VAL A 65 0.93 -3.12 1.37
C VAL A 65 0.31 -4.50 1.24
N ALA A 66 -0.91 -4.66 1.73
CA ALA A 66 -1.71 -5.84 1.49
C ALA A 66 -2.41 -5.72 0.14
N VAL A 67 -2.41 -6.79 -0.64
CA VAL A 67 -2.93 -6.80 -2.01
C VAL A 67 -3.90 -7.96 -2.15
N LEU A 68 -5.14 -7.68 -2.53
CA LEU A 68 -6.13 -8.70 -2.84
C LEU A 68 -6.06 -9.01 -4.34
N VAL A 69 -5.74 -10.26 -4.67
CA VAL A 69 -5.60 -10.73 -6.05
C VAL A 69 -6.70 -11.74 -6.35
N ASP A 70 -7.40 -11.58 -7.46
CA ASP A 70 -8.46 -12.50 -7.92
C ASP A 70 -7.89 -13.68 -8.73
N PRO A 71 -8.66 -14.77 -8.97
CA PRO A 71 -8.15 -15.97 -9.65
C PRO A 71 -7.58 -15.74 -11.05
N GLN A 72 -7.84 -14.58 -11.67
CA GLN A 72 -7.34 -14.19 -12.99
C GLN A 72 -6.11 -13.28 -12.89
N ASP A 73 -5.46 -13.22 -11.73
CA ASP A 73 -4.27 -12.41 -11.42
C ASP A 73 -4.51 -10.90 -11.52
N ASN A 74 -5.77 -10.44 -11.37
CA ASN A 74 -6.06 -9.02 -11.29
C ASN A 74 -6.04 -8.51 -9.85
N ILE A 75 -5.62 -7.25 -9.71
CA ILE A 75 -5.60 -6.55 -8.43
C ILE A 75 -7.01 -6.00 -8.13
N ARG A 76 -7.64 -6.49 -7.07
CA ARG A 76 -8.95 -6.04 -6.60
C ARG A 76 -8.85 -4.81 -5.73
N THR A 77 -7.91 -4.81 -4.79
CA THR A 77 -7.67 -3.71 -3.88
C THR A 77 -6.27 -3.79 -3.28
N THR A 78 -5.77 -2.65 -2.81
CA THR A 78 -4.51 -2.51 -2.07
C THR A 78 -4.76 -1.73 -0.79
N VAL A 79 -4.25 -2.24 0.33
CA VAL A 79 -4.40 -1.62 1.66
C VAL A 79 -3.01 -1.40 2.24
N PRO A 80 -2.52 -0.15 2.38
CA PRO A 80 -1.25 0.10 3.01
C PRO A 80 -1.33 -0.13 4.53
N ARG A 81 -0.24 -0.61 5.12
CA ARG A 81 -0.05 -0.63 6.56
C ARG A 81 0.24 0.79 7.02
N ALA A 82 -0.45 1.23 8.07
CA ALA A 82 -0.24 2.56 8.63
C ALA A 82 1.21 2.72 9.13
N ILE A 83 1.86 3.78 8.66
CA ILE A 83 3.18 4.28 9.08
C ILE A 83 3.08 5.72 9.61
N GLN A 84 1.86 6.21 9.85
CA GLN A 84 1.57 7.57 10.31
C GLN A 84 1.95 8.65 9.27
N CYS A 85 1.87 8.32 7.97
CA CYS A 85 2.12 9.26 6.88
C CYS A 85 1.17 8.98 5.69
N PRO A 86 -0.08 9.47 5.76
CA PRO A 86 -1.14 9.05 4.83
C PRO A 86 -0.79 9.24 3.34
N THR A 87 -0.12 10.32 2.95
CA THR A 87 0.25 10.51 1.54
C THR A 87 1.23 9.45 1.06
N VAL A 88 2.23 9.11 1.88
CA VAL A 88 3.24 8.08 1.55
C VAL A 88 2.59 6.69 1.53
N GLU A 89 1.67 6.41 2.45
CA GLU A 89 0.89 5.17 2.49
C GLU A 89 0.07 4.98 1.21
N GLN A 90 -0.68 5.99 0.80
CA GLN A 90 -1.49 5.94 -0.43
C GLN A 90 -0.61 5.86 -1.69
N TYR A 91 0.52 6.56 -1.69
CA TYR A 91 1.48 6.48 -2.78
C TYR A 91 2.07 5.08 -2.93
N ALA A 92 2.48 4.44 -1.83
CA ALA A 92 2.97 3.07 -1.84
C ALA A 92 1.89 2.07 -2.31
N ALA A 93 0.64 2.26 -1.87
CA ALA A 93 -0.48 1.43 -2.32
C ALA A 93 -0.71 1.54 -3.83
N ALA A 94 -0.74 2.76 -4.38
CA ALA A 94 -0.88 3.00 -5.80
C ALA A 94 0.30 2.45 -6.62
N MET A 95 1.53 2.60 -6.11
CA MET A 95 2.74 2.04 -6.72
C MET A 95 2.65 0.52 -6.82
N VAL A 96 2.29 -0.18 -5.74
CA VAL A 96 2.13 -1.63 -5.72
C VAL A 96 1.02 -2.08 -6.68
N ALA A 97 -0.12 -1.40 -6.70
CA ALA A 97 -1.20 -1.70 -7.63
C ALA A 97 -0.76 -1.57 -9.10
N GLY A 98 0.00 -0.51 -9.42
CA GLY A 98 0.57 -0.30 -10.74
C GLY A 98 1.62 -1.34 -11.11
N ALA A 99 2.56 -1.62 -10.21
CA ALA A 99 3.65 -2.57 -10.41
C ALA A 99 3.17 -4.02 -10.56
N ALA A 100 2.06 -4.39 -9.93
CA ALA A 100 1.52 -5.75 -9.97
C ALA A 100 0.68 -6.02 -11.23
N ARG A 101 0.09 -4.99 -11.85
CA ARG A 101 -0.77 -5.16 -13.02
C ARG A 101 0.01 -5.78 -14.18
N GLY A 102 -0.39 -6.98 -14.59
CA GLY A 102 0.26 -7.73 -15.67
C GLY A 102 1.65 -8.29 -15.34
N ASN A 103 2.08 -8.22 -14.07
CA ASN A 103 3.43 -8.57 -13.61
C ASN A 103 3.41 -9.62 -12.48
N LEU A 104 2.33 -10.37 -12.30
CA LEU A 104 2.26 -11.48 -11.34
C LEU A 104 2.59 -12.81 -12.01
N LEU A 105 3.29 -13.69 -11.30
CA LEU A 105 3.46 -15.09 -11.71
C LEU A 105 2.09 -15.76 -11.76
N PRO A 106 1.81 -16.61 -12.78
CA PRO A 106 0.55 -17.32 -12.86
C PRO A 106 0.35 -18.19 -11.62
N ARG A 107 -0.86 -18.20 -11.08
CA ARG A 107 -1.20 -18.99 -9.91
C ARG A 107 -2.37 -19.93 -10.18
N MET A 108 -2.32 -21.11 -9.57
CA MET A 108 -3.47 -22.02 -9.54
C MET A 108 -4.32 -21.69 -8.31
N ALA A 109 -5.14 -20.65 -8.41
CA ALA A 109 -6.03 -20.24 -7.32
C ALA A 109 -7.49 -20.45 -7.69
N SER A 110 -8.28 -20.92 -6.72
CA SER A 110 -9.73 -21.07 -6.83
C SER A 110 -10.51 -19.87 -6.29
N GLY A 111 -9.83 -18.88 -5.71
CA GLY A 111 -10.46 -17.71 -5.11
C GLY A 111 -9.52 -16.50 -4.92
N ASP A 112 -10.11 -15.43 -4.42
CA ASP A 112 -9.39 -14.22 -4.04
C ASP A 112 -8.41 -14.53 -2.90
N GLN A 113 -7.20 -13.99 -2.97
CA GLN A 113 -6.17 -14.22 -1.95
C GLN A 113 -5.43 -12.92 -1.60
N TRP A 114 -5.19 -12.74 -0.31
CA TRP A 114 -4.38 -11.64 0.21
C TRP A 114 -2.90 -11.99 0.15
N TYR A 115 -2.11 -11.02 -0.29
CA TYR A 115 -0.65 -11.05 -0.32
C TYR A 115 -0.07 -9.79 0.34
N ARG A 116 1.21 -9.84 0.69
CA ARG A 116 1.99 -8.70 1.18
C ARG A 116 3.05 -8.30 0.15
N ALA A 117 3.07 -7.03 -0.21
CA ALA A 117 4.18 -6.39 -0.90
C ALA A 117 4.89 -5.45 0.08
N ALA A 118 6.23 -5.35 0.00
CA ALA A 118 7.02 -4.44 0.80
C ALA A 118 7.72 -3.44 -0.12
N VAL A 119 7.39 -2.15 0.03
CA VAL A 119 8.02 -1.07 -0.73
C VAL A 119 9.11 -0.46 0.14
N THR A 120 10.37 -0.59 -0.26
CA THR A 120 11.51 -0.08 0.51
C THR A 120 12.14 1.11 -0.19
N PHE A 121 12.07 2.27 0.46
CA PHE A 121 12.75 3.50 0.06
C PHE A 121 14.09 3.56 0.77
N ALA A 122 15.18 3.52 0.02
CA ALA A 122 16.54 3.60 0.54
C ALA A 122 17.25 4.82 -0.02
N TRP A 123 17.67 5.74 0.84
CA TRP A 123 18.43 6.92 0.41
C TRP A 123 19.92 6.59 0.40
N PRO A 124 20.62 6.81 -0.72
CA PRO A 124 22.06 6.58 -0.79
C PRO A 124 22.81 7.45 0.23
N LYS A 125 23.96 6.96 0.69
CA LYS A 125 24.86 7.70 1.60
C LYS A 125 25.52 8.87 0.90
#